data_AF-A6ML97-F1
#
_entry.id   AF-A6ML97-F1
#
_cell.length_a   1.000
_cell.length_b   1.000
_cell.length_c   1.000
_cell.angle_alpha   90.00
_cell.angle_beta   90.00
_cell.angle_gamma   90.00
#
_symmetry.space_group_name_H-M   'P 1'
#
loop_
_entity.id
_entity.type
_entity.pdbx_description
1 polymer ?
#
loop_
_entity_poly.entity_id
_entity_poly.type
_entity_poly.pdbx_seq_one_letter_code
_entity_poly.pdbx_strand_id
1 'polypeptide(L)'
;LLLKGVEAVAIHGGKDQEERTKAIEAFREGKKDVLVATDVASKGLDFPAIQHVINYDMPEEIENYVHRIGRTGRSGNTGIATTFINKACDESVLMDLKALLLEAKQKVPPVLQVLHCGDESMLDIGGERGCAFCGGLGHRITDCPKLEAMQTKQVSNIGRKDYLAHSSMDF
;
A
#
# COMPACT_ATOMS: atom_id res chain seq x y z
N LEU A 1 -15.39 -21.68 -1.92
CA LEU A 1 -15.54 -21.51 -0.46
C LEU A 1 -16.85 -22.13 0.04
N LEU A 2 -18.02 -21.61 -0.36
CA LEU A 2 -19.32 -22.13 0.10
C LEU A 2 -19.54 -23.63 -0.17
N LEU A 3 -19.23 -24.10 -1.39
CA LEU A 3 -19.30 -25.54 -1.74
C LEU A 3 -18.38 -26.43 -0.90
N LYS A 4 -17.37 -25.84 -0.23
CA LYS A 4 -16.43 -26.53 0.64
C LYS A 4 -16.79 -26.34 2.13
N GLY A 5 -17.95 -25.78 2.44
CA GLY A 5 -18.44 -25.55 3.80
C GLY A 5 -17.78 -24.38 4.53
N VAL A 6 -17.14 -23.45 3.81
CA VAL A 6 -16.53 -22.25 4.41
C VAL A 6 -17.56 -21.14 4.50
N GLU A 7 -17.76 -20.61 5.70
CA GLU A 7 -18.62 -19.46 5.97
C GLU A 7 -18.00 -18.18 5.41
N ALA A 8 -18.47 -17.75 4.23
CA ALA A 8 -17.91 -16.62 3.50
C ALA A 8 -18.98 -15.60 3.05
N VAL A 9 -18.58 -14.34 2.97
CA VAL A 9 -19.35 -13.23 2.37
C VAL A 9 -18.49 -12.48 1.35
N ALA A 10 -19.14 -11.76 0.43
CA ALA A 10 -18.48 -11.00 -0.61
C ALA A 10 -18.94 -9.54 -0.66
N ILE A 11 -18.01 -8.64 -0.99
CA ILE A 11 -18.21 -7.20 -1.17
C ILE A 11 -17.57 -6.74 -2.48
N HIS A 12 -18.36 -6.22 -3.41
CA HIS A 12 -17.90 -5.70 -4.69
C HIS A 12 -18.84 -4.57 -5.15
N GLY A 13 -18.46 -3.83 -6.20
CA GLY A 13 -19.20 -2.65 -6.66
C GLY A 13 -20.60 -2.91 -7.25
N GLY A 14 -20.97 -4.18 -7.42
CA GLY A 14 -22.31 -4.58 -7.84
C GLY A 14 -23.30 -4.77 -6.69
N LYS A 15 -22.85 -4.63 -5.44
CA LYS A 15 -23.71 -4.68 -4.25
C LYS A 15 -24.10 -3.29 -3.81
N ASP A 16 -25.32 -3.16 -3.29
CA ASP A 16 -25.75 -1.90 -2.69
C ASP A 16 -25.06 -1.65 -1.33
N GLN A 17 -25.23 -0.43 -0.81
CA GLN A 17 -24.56 -0.04 0.43
C GLN A 17 -25.08 -0.81 1.64
N GLU A 18 -26.35 -1.21 1.65
CA GLU A 18 -26.98 -1.94 2.75
C GLU A 18 -26.42 -3.38 2.81
N GLU A 19 -26.34 -4.05 1.66
CA GLU A 19 -25.73 -5.37 1.50
C GLU A 19 -24.26 -5.37 1.90
N ARG A 20 -23.50 -4.33 1.51
CA ARG A 20 -22.09 -4.16 1.90
C ARG A 20 -21.95 -4.05 3.41
N THR A 21 -22.83 -3.28 4.06
CA THR A 21 -22.81 -3.07 5.51
C THR A 21 -23.15 -4.37 6.26
N LYS A 22 -24.24 -5.05 5.85
CA LYS A 22 -24.64 -6.34 6.42
C LYS A 22 -23.54 -7.41 6.30
N ALA A 23 -22.83 -7.46 5.17
CA ALA A 23 -21.71 -8.38 4.97
C ALA A 23 -20.55 -8.10 5.93
N ILE A 24 -20.19 -6.83 6.13
CA ILE A 24 -19.12 -6.45 7.09
C ILE A 24 -19.55 -6.76 8.51
N GLU A 25 -20.80 -6.47 8.89
CA GLU A 25 -21.30 -6.76 10.23
C GLU A 25 -21.27 -8.26 10.53
N ALA A 26 -21.74 -9.09 9.59
CA ALA A 26 -21.67 -10.54 9.74
C ALA A 26 -20.23 -11.07 9.88
N PHE A 27 -19.29 -10.48 9.14
CA PHE A 27 -17.86 -10.80 9.27
C PHE A 27 -17.29 -10.33 10.62
N ARG A 28 -17.62 -9.11 11.05
CA ARG A 28 -17.18 -8.53 12.32
C ARG A 28 -17.69 -9.30 13.53
N GLU A 29 -18.92 -9.82 13.45
CA GLU A 29 -19.55 -10.62 14.51
C GLU A 29 -19.06 -12.08 14.52
N GLY A 30 -18.19 -12.49 13.59
CA GLY A 30 -17.71 -13.86 13.48
C GLY A 30 -18.76 -14.85 12.98
N LYS A 31 -19.89 -14.36 12.44
CA LYS A 31 -20.89 -15.22 11.76
C LYS A 31 -20.37 -15.71 10.40
N LYS A 32 -19.38 -15.02 9.84
CA LYS A 32 -18.71 -15.34 8.59
C LYS A 32 -17.21 -15.20 8.82
N ASP A 33 -16.48 -16.27 8.57
CA ASP A 33 -15.04 -16.33 8.83
C ASP A 33 -14.21 -15.71 7.71
N VAL A 34 -14.78 -15.61 6.50
CA VAL A 34 -14.08 -15.11 5.32
C VAL A 34 -14.86 -13.99 4.65
N LEU A 35 -14.16 -12.89 4.36
CA LEU A 35 -14.66 -11.80 3.55
C LEU A 35 -13.85 -11.71 2.25
N VAL A 36 -14.53 -11.83 1.11
CA VAL A 36 -13.95 -11.65 -0.22
C VAL A 36 -14.30 -10.26 -0.73
N ALA A 37 -13.31 -9.47 -1.17
CA ALA A 37 -13.56 -8.09 -1.59
C ALA A 37 -12.76 -7.67 -2.82
N THR A 38 -13.30 -6.72 -3.58
CA THR A 38 -12.56 -5.95 -4.60
C THR A 38 -12.22 -4.56 -4.09
N ASP A 39 -11.15 -3.95 -4.61
CA ASP A 39 -10.64 -2.65 -4.13
C ASP A 39 -11.67 -1.53 -4.19
N VAL A 40 -12.48 -1.49 -5.25
CA VAL A 40 -13.55 -0.51 -5.47
C VAL A 40 -14.53 -0.48 -4.29
N ALA A 41 -14.78 -1.64 -3.69
CA ALA A 41 -15.80 -1.79 -2.67
C ALA A 41 -15.27 -1.65 -1.23
N SER A 42 -14.00 -1.27 -1.05
CA SER A 42 -13.38 -1.09 0.26
C SER A 42 -13.38 0.36 0.76
N LYS A 43 -13.56 1.35 -0.13
CA LYS A 43 -13.52 2.78 0.23
C LYS A 43 -14.70 3.14 1.13
N GLY A 44 -14.40 3.85 2.22
CA GLY A 44 -15.41 4.33 3.18
C GLY A 44 -15.94 3.28 4.15
N LEU A 45 -15.37 2.07 4.17
CA LEU A 45 -15.75 1.00 5.08
C LEU A 45 -14.62 0.74 6.07
N ASP A 46 -14.95 0.71 7.37
CA ASP A 46 -14.01 0.31 8.40
C ASP A 46 -14.06 -1.21 8.54
N PHE A 47 -12.91 -1.84 8.33
CA PHE A 47 -12.76 -3.28 8.50
C PHE A 47 -12.26 -3.55 9.92
N PRO A 48 -12.83 -4.57 10.60
CA PRO A 48 -12.35 -4.97 11.91
C PRO A 48 -10.88 -5.39 11.85
N ALA A 49 -10.24 -5.57 13.00
CA ALA A 49 -8.87 -6.07 13.07
C ALA A 49 -8.77 -7.47 12.43
N ILE A 50 -8.46 -7.51 11.14
CA ILE A 50 -8.32 -8.74 10.36
C ILE A 50 -7.02 -9.43 10.79
N GLN A 51 -7.06 -10.74 11.00
CA GLN A 51 -5.89 -11.52 11.39
C GLN A 51 -5.01 -11.90 10.18
N HIS A 52 -5.64 -12.11 9.02
CA HIS A 52 -4.98 -12.57 7.80
C HIS A 52 -5.57 -11.90 6.57
N VAL A 53 -4.73 -11.22 5.79
CA VAL A 53 -5.07 -10.72 4.46
C VAL A 53 -4.51 -11.68 3.41
N ILE A 54 -5.35 -12.11 2.49
CA ILE A 54 -4.95 -12.93 1.35
C ILE A 54 -5.19 -12.14 0.07
N ASN A 55 -4.11 -11.74 -0.61
CA ASN A 55 -4.18 -11.25 -1.97
C ASN A 55 -4.25 -12.45 -2.90
N TYR A 56 -5.48 -12.79 -3.32
CA TYR A 56 -5.69 -13.87 -4.28
C TYR A 56 -5.08 -13.51 -5.65
N ASP A 57 -5.27 -12.25 -6.07
CA ASP A 57 -4.63 -11.66 -7.23
C ASP A 57 -3.71 -10.51 -6.77
N MET A 58 -2.47 -10.50 -7.26
CA MET A 58 -1.55 -9.38 -7.06
C MET A 58 -2.15 -8.11 -7.67
N PRO A 59 -2.25 -6.99 -6.94
CA PRO A 59 -2.71 -5.73 -7.51
C PRO A 59 -1.74 -5.21 -8.57
N GLU A 60 -2.26 -4.42 -9.51
CA GLU A 60 -1.50 -3.79 -10.59
C GLU A 60 -0.52 -2.70 -10.10
N GLU A 61 -0.75 -2.15 -8.90
CA GLU A 61 0.05 -1.08 -8.32
C GLU A 61 0.51 -1.48 -6.91
N ILE A 62 1.77 -1.19 -6.56
CA ILE A 62 2.34 -1.59 -5.27
C ILE A 62 1.69 -0.86 -4.09
N GLU A 63 1.20 0.37 -4.28
CA GLU A 63 0.47 1.13 -3.26
C GLU A 63 -0.82 0.40 -2.85
N ASN A 64 -1.50 -0.23 -3.81
CA ASN A 64 -2.70 -1.01 -3.52
C ASN A 64 -2.36 -2.26 -2.71
N TYR A 65 -1.22 -2.91 -2.99
CA TYR A 65 -0.73 -4.01 -2.14
C TYR A 65 -0.55 -3.55 -0.69
N VAL A 66 0.12 -2.41 -0.47
CA VAL A 66 0.32 -1.83 0.88
C VAL A 66 -1.01 -1.54 1.57
N HIS A 67 -1.96 -0.91 0.87
CA HIS A 67 -3.27 -0.60 1.43
C HIS A 67 -4.11 -1.84 1.78
N ARG A 68 -3.98 -2.91 1.00
CA ARG A 68 -4.64 -4.21 1.24
C ARG A 68 -4.03 -4.89 2.46
N ILE A 69 -2.71 -5.06 2.53
CA ILE A 69 -2.08 -5.74 3.68
C ILE A 69 -2.21 -4.91 4.97
N GLY A 70 -2.33 -3.58 4.87
CA GLY A 70 -2.59 -2.69 6.00
C GLY A 70 -3.96 -2.88 6.67
N ARG A 71 -4.80 -3.80 6.17
CA ARG A 71 -6.04 -4.22 6.85
C ARG A 71 -5.79 -5.13 8.05
N THR A 72 -4.62 -5.78 8.12
CA THR A 72 -4.18 -6.59 9.27
C THR A 72 -3.11 -5.87 10.09
N GLY A 73 -2.71 -6.42 11.23
CA GLY A 73 -1.61 -5.90 12.04
C GLY A 73 -1.86 -4.53 12.70
N ARG A 74 -3.13 -4.23 13.03
CA ARG A 74 -3.53 -2.95 13.65
C ARG A 74 -3.51 -3.01 15.19
N SER A 75 -3.40 -1.84 15.82
CA SER A 75 -3.53 -1.66 17.28
C SER A 75 -2.55 -2.50 18.12
N GLY A 76 -1.30 -2.62 17.65
CA GLY A 76 -0.24 -3.38 18.34
C GLY A 76 -0.33 -4.89 18.15
N ASN A 77 -1.33 -5.40 17.41
CA ASN A 77 -1.42 -6.80 17.06
C ASN A 77 -0.55 -7.11 15.85
N THR A 78 -0.05 -8.35 15.77
CA THR A 78 0.61 -8.86 14.55
C THR A 78 -0.44 -9.37 13.58
N GLY A 79 -0.17 -9.20 12.29
CA GLY A 79 -1.02 -9.66 11.20
C GLY A 79 -0.25 -10.53 10.20
N ILE A 80 -0.96 -11.38 9.47
CA ILE A 80 -0.38 -12.18 8.39
C ILE A 80 -0.87 -11.64 7.05
N ALA A 81 0.02 -11.52 6.08
CA ALA A 81 -0.33 -11.24 4.70
C ALA A 81 0.23 -12.33 3.78
N THR A 82 -0.62 -12.92 2.95
CA THR A 82 -0.21 -13.91 1.94
C THR A 82 -0.64 -13.40 0.59
N THR A 83 0.27 -13.46 -0.38
CA THR A 83 -0.01 -12.97 -1.73
C THR A 83 0.36 -14.05 -2.73
N PHE A 84 -0.59 -14.38 -3.60
CA PHE A 84 -0.29 -15.21 -4.75
C PHE A 84 0.26 -14.34 -5.87
N ILE A 85 1.37 -14.79 -6.43
CA ILE A 85 2.00 -14.19 -7.60
C ILE A 85 2.10 -15.26 -8.68
N ASN A 86 1.99 -14.85 -9.94
CA ASN A 86 2.08 -15.73 -11.09
C ASN A 86 2.80 -15.02 -12.24
N LYS A 87 2.96 -15.69 -13.37
CA LYS A 87 3.68 -15.16 -14.55
C LYS A 87 2.95 -14.01 -15.27
N ALA A 88 1.68 -13.77 -14.95
CA ALA A 88 0.90 -12.67 -15.53
C ALA A 88 1.06 -11.36 -14.73
N CYS A 89 1.67 -11.40 -13.54
CA CYS A 89 2.01 -10.21 -12.79
C CYS A 89 3.08 -9.40 -13.55
N ASP A 90 2.91 -8.09 -13.61
CA ASP A 90 3.90 -7.19 -14.21
C ASP A 90 5.22 -7.25 -13.45
N GLU A 91 6.33 -7.35 -14.18
CA GLU A 91 7.68 -7.45 -13.59
C GLU A 91 8.04 -6.21 -12.77
N SER A 92 7.59 -5.02 -13.18
CA SER A 92 7.79 -3.77 -12.44
C SER A 92 7.22 -3.85 -11.02
N VAL A 93 5.98 -4.32 -10.89
CA VAL A 93 5.30 -4.50 -9.60
C VAL A 93 5.99 -5.56 -8.74
N LEU A 94 6.52 -6.62 -9.36
CA LEU A 94 7.27 -7.65 -8.63
C LEU A 94 8.64 -7.14 -8.15
N MET A 95 9.29 -6.24 -8.89
CA MET A 95 10.51 -5.56 -8.46
C MET A 95 10.23 -4.63 -7.27
N ASP A 96 9.14 -3.87 -7.33
CA ASP A 96 8.72 -3.02 -6.22
C ASP A 96 8.36 -3.84 -4.97
N LEU A 97 7.68 -4.98 -5.16
CA LEU A 97 7.40 -5.93 -4.08
C LEU A 97 8.69 -6.46 -3.44
N LYS A 98 9.71 -6.80 -4.24
CA LYS A 98 11.02 -7.22 -3.74
C LYS A 98 11.68 -6.14 -2.89
N ALA A 99 11.70 -4.90 -3.37
CA ALA A 99 12.26 -3.76 -2.65
C ALA A 99 11.54 -3.54 -1.31
N LEU A 100 10.21 -3.59 -1.32
CA LEU A 100 9.38 -3.45 -0.12
C LEU A 100 9.64 -4.56 0.91
N LEU A 101 9.75 -5.81 0.47
CA LEU A 101 10.05 -6.94 1.36
C LEU A 101 11.44 -6.79 2.01
N LEU A 102 12.43 -6.28 1.28
CA LEU A 102 13.77 -6.00 1.82
C LEU A 102 13.74 -4.88 2.86
N GLU A 103 13.07 -3.76 2.56
CA GLU A 103 12.89 -2.64 3.49
C GLU A 103 12.20 -3.09 4.79
N ALA A 104 11.15 -3.89 4.66
CA ALA A 104 10.40 -4.45 5.79
C ALA A 104 11.09 -5.63 6.48
N LYS A 105 12.34 -5.97 6.09
CA LYS A 105 13.15 -7.08 6.63
C LYS A 105 12.44 -8.44 6.57
N GLN A 106 11.61 -8.64 5.56
CA GLN A 106 10.91 -9.90 5.31
C GLN A 106 11.79 -10.87 4.51
N LYS A 107 11.46 -12.16 4.59
CA LYS A 107 12.12 -13.19 3.76
C LYS A 107 11.68 -13.02 2.31
N VAL A 108 12.64 -12.74 1.43
CA VAL A 108 12.37 -12.62 -0.03
C VAL A 108 12.28 -14.01 -0.66
N PRO A 109 11.14 -14.39 -1.28
CA PRO A 109 11.00 -15.66 -1.96
C PRO A 109 11.99 -15.83 -3.13
N PRO A 110 12.51 -17.04 -3.41
CA PRO A 110 13.48 -17.27 -4.50
C PRO A 110 13.02 -16.75 -5.87
N VAL A 111 11.72 -16.84 -6.17
CA VAL A 111 11.12 -16.33 -7.42
C VAL A 111 11.32 -14.83 -7.62
N LEU A 112 11.42 -14.04 -6.55
CA LEU A 112 11.72 -12.60 -6.63
C LEU A 112 13.23 -12.32 -6.60
N GLN A 113 14.04 -13.24 -6.09
CA GLN A 113 15.50 -13.06 -6.05
C GLN A 113 16.09 -13.05 -7.45
N VAL A 114 15.55 -13.89 -8.34
CA VAL A 114 15.97 -14.02 -9.76
C VAL A 114 15.57 -12.79 -10.60
N LEU A 115 14.69 -11.92 -10.10
CA LEU A 115 14.40 -10.66 -10.78
C LEU A 115 15.61 -9.74 -10.64
N HIS A 116 16.35 -9.60 -11.74
CA HIS A 116 17.48 -8.69 -11.86
C HIS A 116 16.95 -7.36 -12.40
N CYS A 117 17.24 -6.27 -11.70
CA CYS A 117 17.24 -4.96 -12.38
C CYS A 117 18.29 -5.07 -13.49
N GLY A 118 17.95 -4.67 -14.72
CA GLY A 118 18.84 -4.84 -15.88
C GLY A 118 20.30 -4.50 -15.57
N ASP A 119 21.19 -5.46 -15.87
CA ASP A 119 22.65 -5.44 -15.77
C ASP A 119 23.27 -4.84 -14.49
N GLU A 120 23.64 -5.73 -13.57
CA GLU A 120 24.66 -5.50 -12.54
C GLU A 120 26.05 -5.14 -13.13
N SER A 121 26.24 -5.19 -14.46
CA SER A 121 27.49 -4.80 -15.15
C SER A 121 27.65 -3.30 -15.41
N MET A 122 26.72 -2.44 -14.98
CA MET A 122 26.92 -0.98 -15.01
C MET A 122 27.28 -0.39 -13.64
N LEU A 123 27.36 -1.22 -12.58
CA LEU A 123 27.60 -0.76 -11.21
C LEU A 123 29.05 -0.35 -10.88
N ASP A 124 29.97 -0.32 -11.84
CA ASP A 124 31.36 0.05 -11.56
C ASP A 124 31.99 1.08 -12.51
N ILE A 125 31.18 1.94 -13.13
CA ILE A 125 31.67 3.23 -13.67
C ILE A 125 30.72 4.34 -13.21
N GLY A 126 30.94 4.83 -11.99
CA GLY A 126 30.55 6.20 -11.62
C GLY A 126 29.15 6.39 -11.01
N GLY A 127 28.94 5.90 -9.78
CA GLY A 127 28.22 6.63 -8.73
C GLY A 127 26.80 7.13 -9.03
N GLU A 128 25.84 6.22 -9.21
CA GLU A 128 24.41 6.56 -9.12
C GLU A 128 23.76 5.81 -7.96
N ARG A 129 23.82 6.41 -6.76
CA ARG A 129 22.87 6.08 -5.70
C ARG A 129 21.50 6.58 -6.15
N GLY A 130 20.55 5.66 -6.32
CA GLY A 130 19.14 6.02 -6.51
C GLY A 130 18.63 6.93 -5.40
N CYS A 131 17.58 7.70 -5.69
CA CYS A 131 17.01 8.68 -4.79
C CYS A 131 16.71 8.12 -3.38
N ALA A 132 17.48 8.58 -2.39
CA ALA A 132 17.35 8.17 -0.98
C ALA A 132 16.02 8.60 -0.33
N PHE A 133 15.30 9.54 -0.95
CA PHE A 133 14.04 10.07 -0.42
C PHE A 133 12.82 9.22 -0.79
N CYS A 134 12.86 8.54 -1.95
CA CYS A 134 11.76 7.70 -2.43
C CYS A 134 12.10 6.21 -2.52
N GLY A 135 13.28 5.79 -2.04
CA GLY A 135 13.69 4.38 -2.03
C GLY A 135 14.37 3.89 -3.31
N GLY A 136 14.79 4.80 -4.22
CA GLY A 136 15.74 4.44 -5.28
C GLY A 136 15.18 3.83 -6.56
N LEU A 137 13.97 4.21 -6.99
CA LEU A 137 13.44 3.81 -8.30
C LEU A 137 13.89 4.79 -9.40
N GLY A 138 15.10 4.58 -9.95
CA GLY A 138 15.48 5.04 -11.29
C GLY A 138 15.72 6.54 -11.53
N HIS A 139 15.87 7.37 -10.49
CA HIS A 139 16.20 8.80 -10.62
C HIS A 139 17.11 9.30 -9.49
N ARG A 140 17.79 10.43 -9.71
CA ARG A 140 18.61 11.12 -8.69
C ARG A 140 17.72 11.93 -7.75
N ILE A 141 18.18 12.22 -6.54
CA ILE A 141 17.41 13.00 -5.54
C ILE A 141 17.00 14.39 -6.06
N THR A 142 17.78 14.96 -6.97
CA THR A 142 17.52 16.23 -7.65
C THR A 142 16.27 16.19 -8.53
N ASP A 143 15.94 15.02 -9.06
CA ASP A 143 14.87 14.81 -10.03
C ASP A 143 13.74 13.97 -9.42
N CYS A 144 13.56 14.09 -8.10
CA CYS A 144 12.61 13.28 -7.36
C CYS A 144 11.20 13.89 -7.39
N PRO A 145 10.23 13.28 -8.11
CA PRO A 145 8.86 13.80 -8.19
C PRO A 145 8.17 13.82 -6.81
N LYS A 146 8.57 12.91 -5.92
CA LYS A 146 8.07 12.83 -4.55
C LYS A 146 8.60 13.96 -3.66
N LEU A 147 9.83 14.41 -3.90
CA LEU A 147 10.44 15.53 -3.18
C LEU A 147 9.86 16.88 -3.66
N GLU A 148 9.74 17.06 -4.97
CA GLU A 148 9.12 18.25 -5.56
C GLU A 148 7.68 18.45 -5.06
N ALA A 149 6.86 17.39 -5.07
CA ALA A 149 5.50 17.45 -4.57
C ALA A 149 5.42 17.84 -3.08
N MET A 150 6.43 17.52 -2.28
CA MET A 150 6.50 17.88 -0.87
C MET A 150 6.92 19.34 -0.67
N GLN A 151 7.86 19.83 -1.46
CA GLN A 151 8.27 21.24 -1.46
C GLN A 151 7.13 22.16 -1.91
N THR A 152 6.40 21.81 -2.97
CA THR A 152 5.24 22.59 -3.42
C THR A 152 4.16 22.67 -2.32
N LYS A 153 3.93 21.57 -1.59
CA LYS A 153 3.02 21.55 -0.43
C LYS A 153 3.55 22.40 0.73
N GLN A 154 4.85 22.40 1.02
CA GLN A 154 5.43 23.27 2.05
C GLN A 154 5.34 24.76 1.69
N VAL A 155 5.58 25.14 0.44
CA VAL A 155 5.45 26.53 -0.03
C VAL A 155 4.00 27.01 0.05
N SER A 156 3.03 26.15 -0.24
CA SER A 156 1.60 26.46 -0.08
C SER A 156 1.15 26.66 1.38
N ASN A 157 1.86 26.06 2.35
CA ASN A 157 1.59 26.23 3.78
C ASN A 157 2.34 27.41 4.42
N ILE A 158 3.45 27.87 3.80
CA ILE A 158 4.17 29.08 4.27
C ILE A 158 3.45 30.36 3.84
N GLY A 159 2.71 30.35 2.73
CA GLY A 159 1.94 31.49 2.22
C GLY A 159 0.66 31.85 3.01
N ARG A 160 0.40 31.20 4.14
CA ARG A 160 -0.74 31.51 5.03
C ARG A 160 -0.35 32.09 6.39
N LYS A 161 0.93 32.32 6.64
CA LYS A 161 1.40 32.99 7.84
C LYS A 161 1.96 34.35 7.44
N ASP A 162 1.55 35.37 8.19
CA ASP A 162 2.05 36.75 8.18
C ASP A 162 1.27 37.73 7.28
N TYR A 163 0.10 38.19 7.75
CA TYR A 163 -0.41 39.53 7.39
C TYR A 163 -1.29 40.24 8.44
N LEU A 164 -1.43 39.72 9.67
CA LEU A 164 -2.24 40.39 10.71
C LEU A 164 -1.59 40.26 12.09
N ALA A 165 -0.60 41.10 12.39
CA ALA A 165 -0.27 41.52 13.76
C ALA A 165 0.76 42.68 13.77
N HIS A 166 0.32 43.88 13.41
CA HIS A 166 0.86 45.09 14.03
C HIS A 166 -0.28 46.12 14.14
N SER A 167 -0.98 46.05 15.27
CA SER A 167 -1.81 47.14 15.77
C SER A 167 -1.34 47.45 17.19
N SER A 168 -1.24 48.76 17.47
CA SER A 168 -1.18 49.44 18.76
C SER A 168 0.01 49.14 19.70
N MET A 169 0.92 50.11 19.79
CA MET A 169 1.38 50.58 21.10
C MET A 169 1.20 52.10 21.15
N ASP A 170 0.31 52.52 22.04
CA ASP A 170 0.04 53.89 22.46
C ASP A 170 1.14 54.41 23.41
N PHE A 171 1.23 55.74 23.46
CA PHE A 171 2.00 56.65 24.34
C PHE A 171 3.50 56.83 24.11
#